data_AF-A0A1Y6G576-F1
#
_entry.id   AF-A0A1Y6G576-F1
#
_cell.length_a   1.000
_cell.length_b   1.000
_cell.length_c   1.000
_cell.angle_alpha   90.00
_cell.angle_beta   90.00
_cell.angle_gamma   90.00
#
_symmetry.space_group_name_H-M   'P 1'
#
loop_
_entity.id
_entity.type
_entity.pdbx_description
1 polymer ?
#
loop_
_entity_poly.entity_id
_entity_poly.type
_entity_poly.pdbx_seq_one_letter_code
_entity_poly.pdbx_strand_id
1 'polypeptide(L)'
;MDEYEKMMTEFDEWLEDAKKKIKSSVQIDPSKLDAFVKIISELVSIKQKYDDKLSELRTAAKEKIVRLEYSKGGETIHRGYYCPSPVLDLIIGGMKRGRLFKKKKPEFGNYSYEYGFDMDGRLLRVKGVNEFTTPDSRFNEEYLIYNGDVVYGLEFDNLGELGVVSKCIYDNGKLMKYERSMCGMEKFADLHYEEYTYDNNRLSKVDFFFNISPQLELYEEERLSVEHDQDGNIIRLISDEIVDGKAEQFIYNVKPPKK
;
A
#
# COMPACT_ATOMS: atom_id res chain seq x y z
N MET A 1 -1.03 32.60 22.19
CA MET A 1 -0.89 31.62 21.12
C MET A 1 0.28 30.75 21.50
N ASP A 2 0.03 29.47 21.74
CA ASP A 2 1.07 28.48 22.06
C ASP A 2 2.05 28.34 20.89
N GLU A 3 3.30 27.92 21.12
CA GLU A 3 4.29 27.73 20.04
C GLU A 3 3.77 26.75 18.99
N TYR A 4 3.00 25.74 19.42
CA TYR A 4 2.31 24.81 18.54
C TYR A 4 1.25 25.51 17.66
N GLU A 5 0.39 26.34 18.25
CA GLU A 5 -0.64 27.07 17.50
C GLU A 5 -0.03 28.02 16.46
N LYS A 6 1.09 28.66 16.82
CA LYS A 6 1.82 29.54 15.91
C LYS A 6 2.41 28.75 14.73
N MET A 7 3.05 27.61 15.00
CA MET A 7 3.59 26.73 13.98
C MET A 7 2.49 26.21 13.03
N MET A 8 1.33 25.83 13.57
CA MET A 8 0.19 25.38 12.76
C MET A 8 -0.36 26.49 11.87
N THR A 9 -0.38 27.74 12.37
CA THR A 9 -0.81 28.91 11.59
C THR A 9 0.15 29.19 10.44
N GLU A 10 1.47 29.22 10.71
CA GLU A 10 2.50 29.40 9.66
C GLU A 10 2.43 28.29 8.60
N PHE A 11 2.13 27.06 9.02
CA PHE A 11 1.95 25.94 8.10
C PHE A 11 0.69 26.07 7.25
N ASP A 12 -0.44 26.51 7.82
CA ASP A 12 -1.69 26.73 7.07
C ASP A 12 -1.51 27.85 6.03
N GLU A 13 -0.78 28.92 6.36
CA GLU A 13 -0.41 29.97 5.40
C GLU A 13 0.47 29.43 4.25
N TRP A 14 1.45 28.59 4.57
CA TRP A 14 2.29 27.92 3.56
C TRP A 14 1.46 27.00 2.66
N LEU A 15 0.50 26.26 3.23
CA LEU A 15 -0.38 25.35 2.48
C LEU A 15 -1.21 26.11 1.44
N GLU A 16 -1.77 27.27 1.81
CA GLU A 16 -2.54 28.11 0.87
C GLU A 16 -1.69 28.66 -0.27
N ASP A 17 -0.45 29.08 0.01
CA ASP A 17 0.50 29.50 -1.05
C ASP A 17 0.89 28.33 -1.96
N ALA A 18 1.13 27.15 -1.40
CA ALA A 18 1.42 25.93 -2.15
C ALA A 18 0.26 25.53 -3.08
N LYS A 19 -0.98 25.51 -2.58
CA LYS A 19 -2.19 25.25 -3.38
C LYS A 19 -2.30 26.22 -4.56
N LYS A 20 -2.09 27.51 -4.31
CA LYS A 20 -2.19 28.54 -5.35
C LYS A 20 -1.17 28.32 -6.47
N LYS A 21 0.05 27.91 -6.11
CA LYS A 21 1.10 27.56 -7.09
C LYS A 21 0.72 26.30 -7.88
N ILE A 22 0.27 25.24 -7.21
CA ILE A 22 -0.14 23.98 -7.87
C ILE A 22 -1.31 24.19 -8.83
N LYS A 23 -2.36 24.91 -8.41
CA LYS A 23 -3.54 25.21 -9.25
C LYS A 23 -3.21 25.99 -10.52
N SER A 24 -2.08 26.70 -10.54
CA SER A 24 -1.64 27.42 -11.73
C SER A 24 -1.00 26.53 -12.80
N SER A 25 -0.63 25.29 -12.44
CA SER A 25 0.10 24.35 -13.30
C SER A 25 -0.58 23.00 -13.52
N VAL A 26 -1.52 22.59 -12.67
CA VAL A 26 -2.16 21.27 -12.75
C VAL A 26 -3.69 21.40 -12.75
N GLN A 27 -4.35 20.75 -13.69
CA GLN A 27 -5.80 20.62 -13.72
C GLN A 27 -6.22 19.31 -13.06
N ILE A 28 -6.98 19.41 -11.96
CA ILE A 28 -7.43 18.29 -11.14
C ILE A 28 -8.94 18.10 -11.32
N ASP A 29 -9.42 16.85 -11.34
CA ASP A 29 -10.84 16.54 -11.33
C ASP A 29 -11.38 16.60 -9.88
N PRO A 30 -12.23 17.61 -9.55
CA PRO A 30 -12.74 17.76 -8.18
C PRO A 30 -13.58 16.55 -7.74
N SER A 31 -14.27 15.89 -8.67
CA SER A 31 -15.12 14.75 -8.35
C SER A 31 -14.30 13.53 -7.93
N LYS A 32 -13.13 13.32 -8.56
CA LYS A 32 -12.18 12.29 -8.14
C LYS A 32 -11.56 12.61 -6.79
N LEU A 33 -11.15 13.87 -6.60
CA LEU A 33 -10.59 14.31 -5.32
C LEU A 33 -11.57 14.09 -4.17
N ASP A 34 -12.84 14.45 -4.35
CA ASP A 34 -13.91 14.19 -3.38
C ASP A 34 -14.10 12.70 -3.09
N ALA A 35 -13.95 11.83 -4.09
CA ALA A 35 -13.98 10.39 -3.90
C ALA A 35 -12.80 9.89 -3.06
N PHE A 36 -11.58 10.40 -3.31
CA PHE A 36 -10.39 10.08 -2.52
C PHE A 36 -10.53 10.56 -1.07
N VAL A 37 -11.06 11.75 -0.82
CA VAL A 37 -11.33 12.26 0.53
C VAL A 37 -12.27 11.32 1.31
N LYS A 38 -13.29 10.77 0.65
CA LYS A 38 -14.21 9.80 1.28
C LYS A 38 -13.50 8.49 1.63
N ILE A 39 -12.64 7.99 0.73
CA ILE A 39 -11.83 6.78 1.00
C ILE A 39 -10.90 7.02 2.19
N ILE A 40 -10.18 8.14 2.21
CA ILE A 40 -9.29 8.50 3.32
C ILE A 40 -10.08 8.59 4.63
N SER A 41 -11.26 9.22 4.61
CA SER A 41 -12.13 9.29 5.78
C SER A 41 -12.56 7.92 6.30
N GLU A 42 -12.85 6.96 5.40
CA GLU A 42 -13.12 5.57 5.78
C GLU A 42 -11.89 4.94 6.45
N LEU A 43 -10.72 5.04 5.84
CA LEU A 43 -9.47 4.46 6.38
C LEU A 43 -9.07 5.08 7.73
N VAL A 44 -9.27 6.39 7.92
CA VAL A 44 -9.10 7.07 9.21
C VAL A 44 -10.10 6.55 10.25
N SER A 45 -11.37 6.34 9.89
CA SER A 45 -12.36 5.77 10.82
C SER A 45 -11.98 4.35 11.27
N ILE A 46 -11.37 3.57 10.38
CA ILE A 46 -10.84 2.24 10.70
C ILE A 46 -9.64 2.37 11.65
N LYS A 47 -8.72 3.32 11.39
CA LYS A 47 -7.62 3.63 12.31
C LYS A 47 -8.16 3.89 13.71
N GLN A 48 -9.10 4.84 13.85
CA GLN A 48 -9.70 5.21 15.13
C GLN A 48 -10.35 4.01 15.85
N LYS A 49 -11.00 3.12 15.10
CA LYS A 49 -11.63 1.90 15.65
C LYS A 49 -10.62 0.90 16.23
N TYR A 50 -9.40 0.84 15.69
CA TYR A 50 -8.39 -0.17 16.03
C TYR A 50 -7.14 0.39 16.74
N ASP A 51 -7.11 1.68 17.02
CA ASP A 51 -5.93 2.39 17.54
C ASP A 51 -5.38 1.79 18.84
N ASP A 52 -6.28 1.35 19.72
CA ASP A 52 -5.96 0.75 21.02
C ASP A 52 -5.96 -0.80 21.00
N LYS A 53 -6.12 -1.42 19.83
CA LYS A 53 -6.40 -2.87 19.69
C LYS A 53 -5.19 -3.75 19.43
N LEU A 54 -3.98 -3.19 19.43
CA LEU A 54 -2.76 -3.95 19.15
C LEU A 54 -2.60 -5.22 20.00
N SER A 55 -2.86 -5.14 21.32
CA SER A 55 -2.74 -6.30 22.22
C SER A 55 -3.74 -7.41 21.90
N GLU A 56 -4.99 -7.02 21.59
CA GLU A 56 -6.06 -7.96 21.23
C GLU A 56 -5.74 -8.65 19.89
N LEU A 57 -5.30 -7.87 18.89
CA LEU A 57 -4.91 -8.38 17.57
C LEU A 57 -3.72 -9.33 17.66
N ARG A 58 -2.69 -8.97 18.44
CA ARG A 58 -1.53 -9.84 18.73
C ARG A 58 -1.95 -11.19 19.29
N THR A 59 -2.82 -11.18 20.30
CA THR A 59 -3.29 -12.39 20.97
C THR A 59 -4.08 -13.27 20.01
N ALA A 60 -5.07 -12.68 19.33
CA ALA A 60 -5.91 -13.38 18.37
C ALA A 60 -5.11 -13.97 17.20
N ALA A 61 -4.11 -13.25 16.69
CA ALA A 61 -3.25 -13.76 15.63
C ALA A 61 -2.37 -14.92 16.12
N LYS A 62 -1.77 -14.80 17.31
CA LYS A 62 -0.92 -15.85 17.90
C LYS A 62 -1.65 -17.17 18.07
N GLU A 63 -2.94 -17.13 18.43
CA GLU A 63 -3.78 -18.32 18.61
C GLU A 63 -4.15 -19.00 17.28
N LYS A 64 -4.23 -18.24 16.18
CA LYS A 64 -4.68 -18.73 14.87
C LYS A 64 -3.55 -19.07 13.91
N ILE A 65 -2.36 -18.50 14.10
CA ILE A 65 -1.21 -18.76 13.23
C ILE A 65 -0.73 -20.20 13.41
N VAL A 66 -0.74 -20.96 12.33
CA VAL A 66 -0.24 -22.35 12.29
C VAL A 66 1.00 -22.51 11.42
N ARG A 67 1.30 -21.52 10.56
CA ARG A 67 2.45 -21.54 9.65
C ARG A 67 3.16 -20.19 9.65
N LEU A 68 4.49 -20.25 9.69
CA LEU A 68 5.35 -19.09 9.55
C LEU A 68 6.17 -19.20 8.26
N GLU A 69 6.21 -18.12 7.50
CA GLU A 69 7.11 -17.95 6.37
C GLU A 69 8.01 -16.74 6.57
N TYR A 70 9.12 -16.70 5.83
CA TYR A 70 10.15 -15.67 5.99
C TYR A 70 10.60 -15.18 4.62
N SER A 71 10.92 -13.89 4.50
CA SER A 71 11.59 -13.35 3.31
C SER A 71 12.82 -12.51 3.65
N LYS A 72 13.75 -12.42 2.70
CA LYS A 72 14.85 -11.43 2.71
C LYS A 72 14.65 -10.43 1.58
N GLY A 73 14.86 -9.15 1.87
CA GLY A 73 14.49 -8.09 0.95
C GLY A 73 12.98 -7.79 1.00
N GLY A 74 12.54 -6.78 0.26
CA GLY A 74 11.13 -6.36 0.20
C GLY A 74 10.83 -5.06 0.91
N GLU A 75 11.80 -4.47 1.60
CA GLU A 75 11.60 -3.35 2.53
C GLU A 75 11.13 -2.06 1.85
N THR A 76 11.30 -1.96 0.53
CA THR A 76 10.88 -0.81 -0.27
C THR A 76 9.40 -0.85 -0.66
N ILE A 77 8.69 -1.96 -0.40
CA ILE A 77 7.27 -2.10 -0.70
C ILE A 77 6.50 -2.59 0.52
N HIS A 78 5.25 -2.15 0.62
CA HIS A 78 4.35 -2.58 1.68
C HIS A 78 4.29 -4.12 1.77
N ARG A 79 4.47 -4.68 2.97
CA ARG A 79 4.52 -6.14 3.27
C ARG A 79 5.57 -6.95 2.51
N GLY A 80 6.51 -6.35 1.78
CA GLY A 80 7.52 -7.08 1.04
C GLY A 80 6.92 -8.10 0.07
N TYR A 81 7.20 -9.39 0.29
CA TYR A 81 6.88 -10.45 -0.69
C TYR A 81 5.39 -10.53 -1.00
N TYR A 82 4.56 -10.35 0.03
CA TYR A 82 3.10 -10.43 -0.05
C TYR A 82 2.43 -9.06 -0.20
N CYS A 83 3.11 -8.07 -0.78
CA CYS A 83 2.48 -6.81 -1.17
C CYS A 83 1.26 -7.09 -2.07
N PRO A 84 0.06 -6.54 -1.79
CA PRO A 84 -1.09 -6.77 -2.66
C PRO A 84 -0.92 -6.10 -4.03
N SER A 85 -0.29 -4.93 -4.08
CA SER A 85 -0.04 -4.17 -5.31
C SER A 85 0.92 -4.91 -6.24
N PRO A 86 0.54 -5.24 -7.49
CA PRO A 86 1.44 -5.65 -8.55
C PRO A 86 2.11 -4.46 -9.25
N VAL A 87 1.64 -3.22 -9.04
CA VAL A 87 2.17 -2.02 -9.71
C VAL A 87 3.57 -1.69 -9.21
N LEU A 88 3.77 -1.71 -7.89
CA LEU A 88 5.02 -1.28 -7.25
C LEU A 88 6.24 -2.07 -7.75
N ASP A 89 6.11 -3.38 -7.98
CA ASP A 89 7.23 -4.22 -8.40
C ASP A 89 7.31 -4.47 -9.92
N LEU A 90 6.19 -4.39 -10.65
CA LEU A 90 6.19 -4.59 -12.10
C LEU A 90 6.42 -3.31 -12.91
N ILE A 91 5.94 -2.15 -12.44
CA ILE A 91 5.94 -0.89 -13.22
C ILE A 91 6.98 0.10 -12.73
N ILE A 92 7.04 0.39 -11.43
CA ILE A 92 7.95 1.41 -10.88
C ILE A 92 9.43 0.98 -10.97
N GLY A 93 9.71 -0.22 -11.50
CA GLY A 93 11.00 -0.54 -12.10
C GLY A 93 12.18 -0.33 -11.16
N GLY A 94 12.27 -1.09 -10.08
CA GLY A 94 13.39 -0.97 -9.14
C GLY A 94 13.08 -1.50 -7.74
N MET A 95 11.80 -1.50 -7.38
CA MET A 95 11.34 -2.12 -6.15
C MET A 95 11.25 -3.64 -6.32
N LYS A 96 11.72 -4.38 -5.32
CA LYS A 96 11.71 -5.84 -5.33
C LYS A 96 10.89 -6.33 -4.16
N ARG A 97 10.01 -7.30 -4.41
CA ARG A 97 9.27 -8.08 -3.39
C ARG A 97 10.16 -8.81 -2.38
N GLY A 98 11.45 -8.95 -2.66
CA GLY A 98 12.32 -9.83 -1.89
C GLY A 98 12.11 -11.29 -2.26
N ARG A 99 12.67 -12.19 -1.46
CA ARG A 99 12.69 -13.64 -1.74
C ARG A 99 12.29 -14.44 -0.51
N LEU A 100 11.36 -15.38 -0.68
CA LEU A 100 10.99 -16.35 0.35
C LEU A 100 12.12 -17.35 0.64
N PHE A 101 12.24 -17.69 1.93
CA PHE A 101 13.04 -18.82 2.38
C PHE A 101 12.29 -20.13 2.13
N LYS A 102 12.96 -21.10 1.49
CA LYS A 102 12.28 -22.30 0.99
C LYS A 102 11.97 -23.38 2.04
N LYS A 103 12.76 -23.52 3.12
CA LYS A 103 12.64 -24.71 4.01
C LYS A 103 13.06 -24.53 5.47
N LYS A 104 13.98 -23.62 5.80
CA LYS A 104 14.49 -23.46 7.17
C LYS A 104 14.16 -22.06 7.68
N LYS A 105 13.71 -21.98 8.94
CA LYS A 105 13.65 -20.71 9.67
C LYS A 105 15.04 -20.06 9.66
N PRO A 106 15.21 -18.89 9.05
CA PRO A 106 16.47 -18.17 9.10
C PRO A 106 16.81 -17.74 10.52
N GLU A 107 18.10 -17.55 10.80
CA GLU A 107 18.54 -16.93 12.05
C GLU A 107 18.02 -15.48 12.12
N PHE A 108 17.81 -14.99 13.35
CA PHE A 108 17.38 -13.61 13.55
C PHE A 108 18.37 -12.62 12.92
N GLY A 109 17.86 -11.56 12.28
CA GLY A 109 18.65 -10.61 11.49
C GLY A 109 18.95 -11.05 10.04
N ASN A 110 18.82 -12.35 9.74
CA ASN A 110 19.04 -12.88 8.39
C ASN A 110 17.77 -12.88 7.52
N TYR A 111 16.69 -12.27 7.97
CA TYR A 111 15.44 -12.07 7.23
C TYR A 111 14.90 -10.66 7.49
N SER A 112 14.07 -10.18 6.58
CA SER A 112 13.45 -8.85 6.62
C SER A 112 11.99 -8.90 7.07
N TYR A 113 11.32 -10.02 6.83
CA TYR A 113 9.92 -10.20 7.22
C TYR A 113 9.65 -11.61 7.75
N GLU A 114 8.76 -11.70 8.74
CA GLU A 114 8.09 -12.92 9.19
C GLU A 114 6.59 -12.81 8.93
N TYR A 115 6.02 -13.80 8.25
CA TYR A 115 4.61 -13.85 7.85
C TYR A 115 3.90 -14.97 8.59
N GLY A 116 2.79 -14.65 9.25
CA GLY A 116 1.97 -15.61 9.98
C GLY A 116 0.69 -15.95 9.23
N PHE A 117 0.47 -17.23 8.96
CA PHE A 117 -0.68 -17.76 8.23
C PHE A 117 -1.58 -18.61 9.11
N ASP A 118 -2.89 -18.53 8.89
CA ASP A 118 -3.87 -19.44 9.48
C ASP A 118 -3.94 -20.80 8.76
N MET A 119 -4.85 -21.67 9.24
CA MET A 119 -5.05 -23.01 8.69
C MET A 119 -5.58 -23.02 7.25
N ASP A 120 -6.28 -21.95 6.84
CA ASP A 120 -6.82 -21.80 5.49
C ASP A 120 -5.79 -21.16 4.53
N GLY A 121 -4.58 -20.88 5.03
CA GLY A 121 -3.51 -20.26 4.26
C GLY A 121 -3.66 -18.75 4.09
N ARG A 122 -4.51 -18.08 4.87
CA ARG A 122 -4.66 -16.62 4.86
C ARG A 122 -3.58 -15.97 5.70
N LEU A 123 -2.98 -14.90 5.17
CA LEU A 123 -2.00 -14.10 5.89
C LEU A 123 -2.70 -13.31 6.99
N LEU A 124 -2.35 -13.55 8.25
CA LEU A 124 -2.93 -12.85 9.41
C LEU A 124 -2.03 -11.75 9.96
N ARG A 125 -0.72 -11.94 9.87
CA ARG A 125 0.26 -11.03 10.46
C ARG A 125 1.50 -10.90 9.60
N VAL A 126 2.00 -9.68 9.46
CA VAL A 126 3.33 -9.37 8.93
C VAL A 126 4.16 -8.73 10.03
N LYS A 127 5.42 -9.14 10.16
CA LYS A 127 6.36 -8.57 11.12
C LYS A 127 7.64 -8.16 10.40
N GLY A 128 7.97 -6.88 10.42
CA GLY A 128 9.20 -6.34 9.84
C GLY A 128 10.38 -6.51 10.78
N VAL A 129 11.53 -6.92 10.23
CA VAL A 129 12.81 -7.08 10.92
C VAL A 129 13.85 -6.28 10.14
N ASN A 130 14.59 -5.41 10.83
CA ASN A 130 15.64 -4.60 10.23
C ASN A 130 16.92 -4.65 11.10
N GLU A 131 17.98 -4.01 10.62
CA GLU A 131 19.29 -4.01 11.29
C GLU A 131 19.30 -3.39 12.70
N PHE A 132 18.27 -2.63 13.06
CA PHE A 132 18.10 -2.04 14.39
C PHE A 132 17.22 -2.88 15.32
N THR A 133 16.60 -3.95 14.82
CA THR A 133 15.77 -4.83 15.64
C THR A 133 16.63 -5.87 16.36
N THR A 134 16.31 -6.13 17.62
CA THR A 134 16.85 -7.24 18.42
C THR A 134 15.75 -8.27 18.70
N PRO A 135 16.07 -9.50 19.13
CA PRO A 135 15.04 -10.50 19.47
C PRO A 135 13.99 -10.01 20.48
N ASP A 136 14.40 -9.11 21.38
CA ASP A 136 13.56 -8.56 22.45
C ASP A 136 12.97 -7.17 22.11
N SER A 137 13.29 -6.63 20.93
CA SER A 137 12.77 -5.33 20.50
C SER A 137 11.29 -5.39 20.13
N ARG A 138 10.65 -4.23 20.07
CA ARG A 138 9.36 -4.09 19.39
C ARG A 138 9.60 -3.94 17.88
N PHE A 139 8.63 -4.36 17.10
CA PHE A 139 8.74 -4.45 15.65
C PHE A 139 7.58 -3.70 15.01
N ASN A 140 7.79 -3.22 13.78
CA ASN A 140 6.67 -2.84 12.94
C ASN A 140 5.88 -4.12 12.62
N GLU A 141 4.59 -4.09 12.86
CA GLU A 141 3.71 -5.23 12.70
C GLU A 141 2.44 -4.82 11.97
N GLU A 142 1.96 -5.69 11.12
CA GLU A 142 0.69 -5.51 10.46
C GLU A 142 -0.24 -6.68 10.75
N TYR A 143 -1.51 -6.38 10.97
CA TYR A 143 -2.56 -7.37 11.17
C TYR A 143 -3.60 -7.27 10.06
N LEU A 144 -3.96 -8.41 9.47
CA LEU A 144 -4.93 -8.48 8.39
C LEU A 144 -6.29 -8.97 8.91
N ILE A 145 -7.33 -8.18 8.67
CA ILE A 145 -8.71 -8.47 9.05
C ILE A 145 -9.53 -8.76 7.80
N TYR A 146 -10.07 -9.96 7.73
CA TYR A 146 -10.88 -10.43 6.62
C TYR A 146 -12.37 -10.21 6.91
N ASN A 147 -13.08 -9.58 5.99
CA ASN A 147 -14.52 -9.39 6.03
C ASN A 147 -15.12 -9.64 4.63
N GLY A 148 -15.51 -10.89 4.38
CA GLY A 148 -15.92 -11.33 3.05
C GLY A 148 -14.80 -11.11 2.03
N ASP A 149 -15.10 -10.39 0.96
CA ASP A 149 -14.16 -10.04 -0.11
C ASP A 149 -13.32 -8.78 0.20
N VAL A 150 -13.40 -8.24 1.41
CA VAL A 150 -12.60 -7.09 1.86
C VAL A 150 -11.55 -7.54 2.87
N VAL A 151 -10.31 -7.08 2.69
CA VAL A 151 -9.21 -7.31 3.62
C VAL A 151 -8.62 -5.99 4.05
N TYR A 152 -8.69 -5.71 5.35
CA TYR A 152 -8.06 -4.54 5.95
C TYR A 152 -6.68 -4.90 6.50
N GLY A 153 -5.67 -4.07 6.27
CA GLY A 153 -4.36 -4.16 6.91
C GLY A 153 -4.16 -3.01 7.89
N LEU A 154 -3.72 -3.34 9.10
CA LEU A 154 -3.49 -2.37 10.18
C LEU A 154 -2.01 -2.38 10.56
N GLU A 155 -1.25 -1.38 10.13
CA GLU A 155 0.20 -1.30 10.35
C GLU A 155 0.52 -0.48 11.61
N PHE A 156 1.02 -1.18 12.61
CA PHE A 156 1.54 -0.62 13.83
C PHE A 156 3.05 -0.45 13.72
N ASP A 157 3.55 0.69 14.18
CA ASP A 157 4.98 0.90 14.32
C ASP A 157 5.55 0.13 15.52
N ASN A 158 6.86 0.26 15.72
CA ASN A 158 7.55 -0.35 16.86
C ASN A 158 7.20 0.31 18.21
N LEU A 159 6.57 1.48 18.25
CA LEU A 159 6.04 2.06 19.48
C LEU A 159 4.67 1.47 19.83
N GLY A 160 3.99 0.91 18.83
CA GLY A 160 2.67 0.31 18.92
C GLY A 160 1.56 1.25 18.46
N GLU A 161 1.90 2.31 17.73
CA GLU A 161 0.96 3.28 17.18
C GLU A 161 0.49 2.84 15.80
N LEU A 162 -0.83 2.90 15.55
CA LEU A 162 -1.40 2.57 14.25
C LEU A 162 -1.22 3.75 13.29
N GLY A 163 -0.20 3.65 12.43
CA GLY A 163 0.20 4.72 11.51
C GLY A 163 -0.38 4.61 10.10
N VAL A 164 -0.74 3.40 9.67
CA VAL A 164 -1.21 3.15 8.29
C VAL A 164 -2.34 2.14 8.28
N VAL A 165 -3.34 2.41 7.44
CA VAL A 165 -4.42 1.47 7.14
C VAL A 165 -4.44 1.19 5.63
N SER A 166 -4.60 -0.07 5.27
CA SER A 166 -4.87 -0.48 3.90
C SER A 166 -6.18 -1.26 3.79
N LYS A 167 -6.79 -1.23 2.61
CA LYS A 167 -8.00 -1.96 2.25
C LYS A 167 -7.82 -2.55 0.87
N CYS A 168 -7.97 -3.87 0.78
CA CYS A 168 -8.01 -4.60 -0.47
C CYS A 168 -9.45 -5.06 -0.69
N ILE A 169 -9.98 -4.84 -1.89
CA ILE A 169 -11.30 -5.33 -2.30
C ILE A 169 -11.10 -6.37 -3.38
N TYR A 170 -11.69 -7.54 -3.20
CA TYR A 170 -11.59 -8.66 -4.13
C TYR A 170 -12.92 -8.93 -4.82
N ASP A 171 -12.85 -9.57 -5.99
CA ASP A 171 -13.98 -10.24 -6.63
C ASP A 171 -13.50 -11.59 -7.16
N ASN A 172 -14.16 -12.67 -6.74
CA ASN A 172 -13.80 -14.05 -7.12
C ASN A 172 -12.29 -14.35 -6.93
N GLY A 173 -11.69 -13.84 -5.85
CA GLY A 173 -10.28 -14.03 -5.51
C GLY A 173 -9.29 -13.13 -6.26
N LYS A 174 -9.75 -12.22 -7.14
CA LYS A 174 -8.90 -11.24 -7.82
C LYS A 174 -8.96 -9.90 -7.11
N LEU A 175 -7.81 -9.24 -6.99
CA LEU A 175 -7.73 -7.91 -6.41
C LEU A 175 -8.35 -6.88 -7.37
N MET A 176 -9.42 -6.23 -6.94
CA MET A 176 -10.13 -5.22 -7.74
C MET A 176 -9.73 -3.81 -7.34
N LYS A 177 -9.46 -3.57 -6.05
CA LYS A 177 -8.97 -2.29 -5.54
C LYS A 177 -7.96 -2.48 -4.44
N TYR A 178 -6.97 -1.60 -4.40
CA TYR A 178 -6.03 -1.48 -3.31
C TYR A 178 -5.92 -0.02 -2.88
N GLU A 179 -6.30 0.23 -1.64
CA GLU A 179 -6.35 1.55 -1.02
C GLU A 179 -5.41 1.52 0.19
N ARG A 180 -4.48 2.46 0.31
CA ARG A 180 -3.57 2.54 1.45
C ARG A 180 -3.32 3.99 1.83
N SER A 181 -3.47 4.30 3.11
CA SER A 181 -3.32 5.66 3.62
C SER A 181 -2.45 5.69 4.87
N MET A 182 -1.50 6.62 4.90
CA MET A 182 -0.75 6.98 6.10
C MET A 182 -1.62 7.85 7.02
N CYS A 183 -2.43 7.20 7.85
CA CYS A 183 -3.39 7.85 8.74
C CYS A 183 -2.80 8.39 10.06
N GLY A 184 -1.49 8.34 10.28
CA GLY A 184 -0.86 8.72 11.55
C GLY A 184 -1.19 10.14 12.02
N MET A 185 -1.25 11.09 11.08
CA MET A 185 -1.81 12.43 11.31
C MET A 185 -3.00 12.63 10.38
N GLU A 186 -4.23 12.53 10.92
CA GLU A 186 -5.47 12.50 10.12
C GLU A 186 -5.61 13.69 9.16
N LYS A 187 -5.20 14.90 9.57
CA LYS A 187 -5.21 16.12 8.74
C LYS A 187 -4.31 16.00 7.49
N PHE A 188 -3.31 15.13 7.54
CA PHE A 188 -2.29 14.94 6.50
C PHE A 188 -2.32 13.54 5.88
N ALA A 189 -3.40 12.80 6.13
CA ALA A 189 -3.55 11.47 5.57
C ALA A 189 -3.50 11.54 4.04
N ASP A 190 -2.59 10.76 3.47
CA ASP A 190 -2.43 10.60 2.03
C ASP A 190 -3.28 9.43 1.52
N LEU A 191 -3.23 9.19 0.21
CA LEU A 191 -3.77 7.96 -0.36
C LEU A 191 -2.88 7.45 -1.49
N HIS A 192 -2.64 6.16 -1.44
CA HIS A 192 -2.22 5.34 -2.56
C HIS A 192 -3.43 4.53 -3.01
N TYR A 193 -3.82 4.66 -4.27
CA TYR A 193 -5.01 4.01 -4.82
C TYR A 193 -4.67 3.26 -6.10
N GLU A 194 -5.10 2.02 -6.20
CA GLU A 194 -5.04 1.22 -7.42
C GLU A 194 -6.39 0.56 -7.68
N GLU A 195 -6.82 0.55 -8.94
CA GLU A 195 -8.02 -0.13 -9.43
C GLU A 195 -7.68 -0.99 -10.63
N TYR A 196 -8.06 -2.26 -10.55
CA TYR A 196 -7.69 -3.28 -11.53
C TYR A 196 -8.90 -3.71 -12.33
N THR A 197 -8.75 -3.73 -13.66
CA THR A 197 -9.74 -4.26 -14.58
C THR A 197 -9.25 -5.58 -15.13
N TYR A 198 -10.16 -6.54 -15.27
CA TYR A 198 -9.87 -7.84 -15.86
C TYR A 198 -10.74 -8.07 -17.08
N ASP A 199 -10.15 -8.57 -18.17
CA ASP A 199 -10.86 -9.11 -19.32
C ASP A 199 -10.56 -10.60 -19.46
N ASN A 200 -11.59 -11.43 -19.68
CA ASN A 200 -11.45 -12.88 -19.82
C ASN A 200 -10.59 -13.53 -18.70
N ASN A 201 -10.79 -13.09 -17.46
CA ASN A 201 -10.02 -13.50 -16.26
C ASN A 201 -8.54 -13.09 -16.23
N ARG A 202 -8.07 -12.25 -17.15
CA ARG A 202 -6.69 -11.73 -17.19
C ARG A 202 -6.68 -10.25 -16.88
N LEU A 203 -5.66 -9.78 -16.17
CA LEU A 203 -5.52 -8.35 -15.83
C LEU A 203 -5.42 -7.57 -17.14
N SER A 204 -6.32 -6.65 -17.44
CA SER A 204 -6.29 -5.90 -18.71
C SER A 204 -5.84 -4.47 -18.52
N LYS A 205 -6.19 -3.86 -17.39
CA LYS A 205 -5.90 -2.46 -17.09
C LYS A 205 -5.63 -2.25 -15.61
N VAL A 206 -4.77 -1.28 -15.29
CA VAL A 206 -4.63 -0.74 -13.93
C VAL A 206 -4.71 0.77 -14.00
N ASP A 207 -5.64 1.36 -13.25
CA ASP A 207 -5.63 2.79 -12.96
C ASP A 207 -5.00 2.96 -11.58
N PHE A 208 -3.94 3.74 -11.45
CA PHE A 208 -3.33 4.00 -10.15
C PHE A 208 -3.01 5.47 -9.96
N PHE A 209 -3.00 5.85 -8.68
CA PHE A 209 -2.86 7.22 -8.26
C PHE A 209 -1.87 7.30 -7.11
N PHE A 210 -0.86 8.14 -7.29
CA PHE A 210 0.21 8.40 -6.33
C PHE A 210 0.12 9.83 -5.79
N ASN A 211 0.81 10.06 -4.68
CA ASN A 211 0.96 11.38 -4.05
C ASN A 211 -0.39 12.09 -3.79
N ILE A 212 -1.47 11.33 -3.59
CA ILE A 212 -2.80 11.90 -3.36
C ILE A 212 -2.77 12.63 -2.02
N SER A 213 -2.77 13.95 -2.10
CA SER A 213 -2.65 14.86 -0.95
C SER A 213 -3.85 15.80 -0.99
N PRO A 214 -4.99 15.44 -0.36
CA PRO A 214 -6.20 16.25 -0.42
C PRO A 214 -5.99 17.69 0.07
N GLN A 215 -5.14 17.87 1.07
CA GLN A 215 -4.75 19.16 1.62
C GLN A 215 -3.98 20.05 0.62
N LEU A 216 -3.35 19.46 -0.40
CA LEU A 216 -2.72 20.20 -1.50
C LEU A 216 -3.59 20.22 -2.76
N GLU A 217 -4.76 19.58 -2.72
CA GLU A 217 -5.63 19.32 -3.87
C GLU A 217 -4.84 18.73 -5.05
N LEU A 218 -3.98 17.74 -4.76
CA LEU A 218 -3.04 17.17 -5.72
C LEU A 218 -3.15 15.66 -5.75
N TYR A 219 -3.06 15.08 -6.95
CA TYR A 219 -2.76 13.68 -7.17
C TYR A 219 -2.06 13.52 -8.52
N GLU A 220 -1.32 12.42 -8.66
CA GLU A 220 -0.81 11.92 -9.94
C GLU A 220 -1.70 10.76 -10.38
N GLU A 221 -2.03 10.69 -11.68
CA GLU A 221 -2.82 9.62 -12.27
C GLU A 221 -2.03 8.97 -13.40
N GLU A 222 -1.93 7.66 -13.35
CA GLU A 222 -1.39 6.86 -14.44
C GLU A 222 -2.33 5.72 -14.79
N ARG A 223 -2.36 5.39 -16.08
CA ARG A 223 -3.19 4.31 -16.61
C ARG A 223 -2.33 3.34 -17.37
N LEU A 224 -2.42 2.08 -16.98
CA LEU A 224 -1.70 1.00 -17.60
C LEU A 224 -2.64 0.10 -18.39
N SER A 225 -2.27 -0.17 -19.64
CA SER A 225 -2.79 -1.31 -20.39
C SER A 225 -1.82 -2.49 -20.32
N VAL A 226 -2.36 -3.70 -20.15
CA VAL A 226 -1.57 -4.92 -19.93
C VAL A 226 -1.74 -5.85 -21.12
N GLU A 227 -0.62 -6.20 -21.76
CA GLU A 227 -0.62 -7.18 -22.83
C GLU A 227 -0.07 -8.53 -22.39
N HIS A 228 -0.66 -9.58 -22.96
CA HIS A 228 -0.32 -10.97 -22.66
C HIS A 228 0.19 -11.71 -23.88
N ASP A 229 1.02 -12.72 -23.65
CA ASP A 229 1.29 -13.75 -24.65
C ASP A 229 0.13 -14.77 -24.76
N GLN A 230 0.31 -15.76 -25.63
CA GLN A 230 -0.66 -16.84 -25.85
C GLN A 230 -0.91 -17.68 -24.59
N ASP A 231 0.11 -17.83 -23.75
CA ASP A 231 0.07 -18.59 -22.49
C ASP A 231 -0.60 -17.77 -21.36
N GLY A 232 -0.84 -16.48 -21.57
CA GLY A 232 -1.44 -15.58 -20.59
C GLY A 232 -0.43 -14.95 -19.63
N ASN A 233 0.86 -14.95 -19.95
CA ASN A 233 1.86 -14.20 -19.20
C ASN A 233 1.86 -12.74 -19.64
N ILE A 234 2.02 -11.81 -18.69
CA ILE A 234 2.22 -10.39 -19.00
C ILE A 234 3.55 -10.23 -19.73
N ILE A 235 3.50 -9.64 -20.92
CA ILE A 235 4.69 -9.37 -21.75
C ILE A 235 4.98 -7.87 -21.88
N ARG A 236 3.95 -7.02 -21.82
CA ARG A 236 4.10 -5.57 -21.93
C ARG A 236 3.12 -4.84 -21.02
N LEU A 237 3.60 -3.74 -20.47
CA LEU A 237 2.81 -2.75 -19.74
C LEU A 237 2.96 -1.42 -20.51
N ILE A 238 1.83 -0.80 -20.84
CA ILE A 238 1.78 0.44 -21.61
C ILE A 238 1.18 1.49 -20.68
N SER A 239 2.00 2.40 -20.16
CA SER A 239 1.54 3.53 -19.33
C SER A 239 1.19 4.70 -20.23
N ASP A 240 0.03 5.29 -19.99
CA ASP A 240 -0.31 6.63 -20.48
C ASP A 240 -0.21 7.58 -19.28
N GLU A 241 0.93 8.26 -19.14
CA GLU A 241 1.14 9.30 -18.13
C GLU A 241 0.55 10.61 -18.65
N ILE A 242 -0.22 11.33 -17.82
CA ILE A 242 -0.77 12.63 -18.22
C ILE A 242 0.16 13.73 -17.71
N VAL A 243 1.03 14.25 -18.58
CA VAL A 243 1.93 15.37 -18.29
C VAL A 243 1.39 16.63 -18.98
N ASP A 244 1.10 17.68 -18.21
CA ASP A 244 0.58 18.97 -18.72
C ASP A 244 -0.67 18.85 -19.63
N GLY A 245 -1.55 17.88 -19.34
CA GLY A 245 -2.76 17.62 -20.12
C GLY A 245 -2.52 16.90 -21.45
N LYS A 246 -1.32 16.36 -21.69
CA LYS A 246 -1.00 15.47 -22.82
C LYS A 246 -0.65 14.08 -22.30
N ALA A 247 -1.18 13.05 -22.94
CA ALA A 247 -0.80 11.68 -22.64
C ALA A 247 0.57 11.38 -23.29
N GLU A 248 1.56 11.07 -22.47
CA GLU A 248 2.83 10.49 -22.88
C GLU A 248 2.80 8.98 -22.65
N GLN A 249 3.19 8.22 -23.67
CA GLN A 249 3.12 6.77 -23.61
C GLN A 249 4.48 6.14 -23.32
N PHE A 250 4.54 5.31 -22.29
CA PHE A 250 5.72 4.56 -21.88
C PHE A 250 5.47 3.06 -22.02
N ILE A 251 6.40 2.34 -22.65
CA ILE A 251 6.28 0.89 -22.88
C ILE A 251 7.34 0.16 -22.06
N TYR A 252 6.87 -0.66 -21.11
CA TYR A 252 7.71 -1.50 -20.27
C TYR A 252 7.61 -2.95 -20.75
N ASN A 253 8.73 -3.49 -21.24
CA ASN A 253 8.81 -4.90 -21.61
C ASN A 253 9.07 -5.75 -20.36
N VAL A 254 8.14 -6.65 -20.05
CA VAL A 254 8.25 -7.56 -18.92
C VAL A 254 8.97 -8.82 -19.38
N LYS A 255 10.11 -9.14 -18.76
CA LYS A 255 10.75 -10.44 -19.02
C LYS A 255 9.91 -11.52 -18.36
N PRO A 256 9.44 -12.54 -19.11
CA PRO A 256 8.72 -13.65 -18.49
C PRO A 256 9.63 -14.32 -17.45
N PRO A 257 9.06 -14.82 -16.34
CA PRO A 257 9.84 -15.53 -15.33
C PRO A 257 10.58 -16.70 -16.02
N LYS A 258 11.89 -16.78 -15.81
CA LYS A 258 12.68 -17.93 -16.29
C LYS A 258 12.12 -19.19 -15.62
N LYS A 259 11.58 -20.11 -16.44
CA LYS A 259 11.17 -21.46 -16.02
C LYS A 259 12.31 -22.19 -15.32
#